data_AF-A0A0D3BAQ1-F1
#
_entry.id   AF-A0A0D3BAQ1-F1
#
_cell.length_a   1.000
_cell.length_b   1.000
_cell.length_c   1.000
_cell.angle_alpha   90.00
_cell.angle_beta   90.00
_cell.angle_gamma   90.00
#
_symmetry.space_group_name_H-M   'P 1'
#
loop_
_entity.id
_entity.type
_entity.pdbx_description
1 polymer ?
#
loop_
_entity_poly.entity_id
_entity_poly.type
_entity_poly.pdbx_seq_one_letter_code
_entity_poly.pdbx_strand_id
1 'polypeptide(L)'
;MSSATRKAFAHSSKARLFCSNTNPTLSTPSQTLQTRIDSDLHQNSKISTVLEQWRQQGNKLNPSLVKGIFEKLRDSKQYPQALEVSTWMAEGNVCSLLPEDYTARFHLIENVLGFKEAEKFLEKVPENLRNEHMYTTLLKSYAKKKYLNRAEAVFNKMRELGLLLKPSP
;
A
#
# COMPACT_ATOMS: atom_id res chain seq x y z
N MET A 1 15.06 42.55 24.42
CA MET A 1 14.18 42.51 23.23
C MET A 1 14.96 41.76 22.16
N SER A 2 14.59 40.63 21.57
CA SER A 2 13.29 39.99 21.33
C SER A 2 13.47 38.46 21.30
N SER A 3 12.40 37.76 21.65
CA SER A 3 12.22 36.30 21.63
C SER A 3 12.09 35.77 20.20
N ALA A 4 12.56 34.55 19.93
CA ALA A 4 12.09 33.77 18.79
C ALA A 4 12.16 32.25 19.08
N THR A 5 11.00 31.74 19.44
CA THR A 5 10.60 30.35 19.66
C THR A 5 10.92 29.45 18.47
N ARG A 6 11.65 28.34 18.68
CA ARG A 6 11.73 27.24 17.70
C ARG A 6 10.41 26.46 17.73
N LYS A 7 9.61 26.59 16.66
CA LYS A 7 8.47 25.71 16.39
C LYS A 7 9.00 24.36 15.90
N ALA A 8 8.65 23.30 16.62
CA ALA A 8 8.80 21.93 16.16
C ALA A 8 7.81 21.67 15.02
N PHE A 9 8.30 21.27 13.85
CA PHE A 9 7.47 20.73 12.79
C PHE A 9 7.14 19.27 13.10
N ALA A 10 5.98 19.06 13.75
CA ALA A 10 5.32 17.77 13.77
C ALA A 10 4.72 17.51 12.38
N HIS A 11 5.30 16.61 11.59
CA HIS A 11 4.67 16.15 10.37
C HIS A 11 3.63 15.06 10.72
N SER A 12 2.44 15.52 11.11
CA SER A 12 1.24 14.69 11.17
C SER A 12 0.70 14.52 9.75
N SER A 13 1.05 13.42 9.09
CA SER A 13 0.48 13.06 7.79
C SER A 13 -0.88 12.37 7.98
N LYS A 14 -1.89 13.13 8.42
CA LYS A 14 -3.30 12.68 8.40
C LYS A 14 -3.93 12.96 7.04
N ALA A 15 -4.53 11.90 6.49
CA ALA A 15 -5.53 11.83 5.43
C ALA A 15 -5.18 12.45 4.07
N ARG A 16 -4.81 11.58 3.12
CA ARG A 16 -4.98 11.84 1.69
C ARG A 16 -5.94 10.81 1.10
N LEU A 17 -7.22 11.19 1.11
CA LEU A 17 -8.34 10.51 0.45
C LEU A 17 -8.10 10.51 -1.05
N PHE A 18 -7.71 9.38 -1.62
CA PHE A 18 -7.71 9.21 -3.08
C PHE A 18 -8.21 7.81 -3.42
N CYS A 19 -9.50 7.60 -3.21
CA CYS A 19 -10.30 6.83 -4.15
C CYS A 19 -11.32 7.83 -4.68
N SER A 20 -11.30 8.13 -5.99
CA SER A 20 -12.26 9.06 -6.57
C SER A 20 -13.66 8.46 -6.46
N ASN A 21 -14.46 8.96 -5.51
CA ASN A 21 -15.91 8.83 -5.56
C ASN A 21 -16.55 10.06 -4.91
N THR A 22 -17.49 10.66 -5.64
CA THR A 22 -18.33 11.79 -5.22
C THR A 22 -19.31 11.38 -4.10
N ASN A 23 -19.44 12.25 -3.10
CA ASN A 23 -20.22 12.26 -1.83
C ASN A 23 -21.70 11.73 -1.87
N PRO A 24 -22.46 11.65 -0.74
CA PRO A 24 -22.16 11.89 0.68
C PRO A 24 -22.58 10.75 1.67
N THR A 25 -22.20 10.96 2.94
CA THR A 25 -22.43 10.19 4.17
C THR A 25 -23.87 9.75 4.47
N LEU A 26 -24.05 8.48 4.82
CA LEU A 26 -25.07 7.98 5.77
C LEU A 26 -24.50 6.75 6.50
N SER A 27 -24.38 6.87 7.82
CA SER A 27 -23.97 5.79 8.73
C SER A 27 -24.95 4.60 8.72
N THR A 28 -24.44 3.44 9.16
CA THR A 28 -25.06 2.12 9.41
C THR A 28 -25.23 1.18 8.20
N PRO A 29 -24.11 0.70 7.62
CA PRO A 29 -23.72 -0.73 7.71
C PRO A 29 -22.24 -0.96 8.12
N SER A 30 -21.46 0.12 8.20
CA SER A 30 -20.01 0.09 8.38
C SER A 30 -19.56 -0.46 9.74
N GLN A 31 -20.36 -0.28 10.80
CA GLN A 31 -20.03 -0.77 12.14
C GLN A 31 -20.13 -2.30 12.24
N THR A 32 -21.00 -2.94 11.46
CA THR A 32 -21.24 -4.39 11.52
C THR A 32 -20.13 -5.20 10.84
N LEU A 33 -19.52 -4.68 9.76
CA LEU A 33 -18.39 -5.36 9.12
C LEU A 33 -17.10 -5.20 9.96
N GLN A 34 -16.87 -4.01 10.51
CA GLN A 34 -15.68 -3.76 11.34
C GLN A 34 -15.69 -4.64 12.61
N THR A 35 -16.84 -4.82 13.27
CA THR A 35 -16.95 -5.72 14.43
C THR A 35 -16.74 -7.18 14.06
N ARG A 36 -17.27 -7.65 12.91
CA ARG A 36 -17.01 -9.02 12.43
C ARG A 36 -15.52 -9.25 12.15
N ILE A 37 -14.87 -8.29 11.51
CA ILE A 37 -13.42 -8.37 11.24
C ILE A 37 -12.64 -8.34 12.54
N ASP A 38 -12.97 -7.46 13.48
CA ASP A 38 -12.27 -7.40 14.76
C ASP A 38 -12.49 -8.69 15.58
N SER A 39 -13.69 -9.29 15.58
CA SER A 39 -13.95 -10.59 16.20
C SER A 39 -13.17 -11.74 15.53
N ASP A 40 -13.08 -11.76 14.21
CA ASP A 40 -12.44 -12.83 13.45
C ASP A 40 -10.90 -12.70 13.41
N LEU A 41 -10.37 -11.47 13.52
CA LEU A 41 -8.96 -11.22 13.80
C LEU A 41 -8.51 -11.91 15.09
N HIS A 42 -9.40 -11.99 16.10
CA HIS A 42 -9.13 -12.74 17.32
C HIS A 42 -9.22 -14.26 17.16
N GLN A 43 -9.92 -14.75 16.12
CA GLN A 43 -10.09 -16.17 15.84
C GLN A 43 -9.08 -16.72 14.81
N ASN A 44 -8.15 -15.89 14.32
CA ASN A 44 -7.14 -16.27 13.33
C ASN A 44 -7.75 -16.70 11.98
N SER A 45 -8.98 -16.25 11.69
CA SER A 45 -9.66 -16.47 10.40
C SER A 45 -9.04 -15.59 9.31
N LYS A 46 -9.01 -16.11 8.07
CA LYS A 46 -8.61 -15.36 6.88
C LYS A 46 -9.54 -14.17 6.64
N ILE A 47 -9.00 -12.95 6.65
CA ILE A 47 -9.78 -11.72 6.50
C ILE A 47 -10.47 -11.68 5.13
N SER A 48 -9.82 -12.23 4.10
CA SER A 48 -10.40 -12.35 2.75
C SER A 48 -11.70 -13.15 2.74
N THR A 49 -11.81 -14.20 3.54
CA THR A 49 -13.04 -15.00 3.66
C THR A 49 -14.19 -14.18 4.22
N VAL A 50 -13.93 -13.36 5.24
CA VAL A 50 -14.95 -12.49 5.86
C VAL A 50 -15.44 -11.45 4.86
N LEU A 51 -14.51 -10.83 4.13
CA LEU A 51 -14.81 -9.85 3.09
C LEU A 51 -15.62 -10.47 1.95
N GLU A 52 -15.29 -11.70 1.54
CA GLU A 52 -16.01 -12.42 0.48
C GLU A 52 -17.41 -12.86 0.94
N GLN A 53 -17.55 -13.40 2.14
CA GLN A 53 -18.87 -13.73 2.71
C GLN A 53 -19.76 -12.49 2.81
N TRP A 54 -19.20 -11.36 3.23
CA TRP A 54 -19.94 -10.09 3.28
C TRP A 54 -20.44 -9.66 1.90
N ARG A 55 -19.61 -9.83 0.86
CA ARG A 55 -19.97 -9.59 -0.55
C ARG A 55 -21.11 -10.52 -1.01
N GLN A 56 -20.99 -11.82 -0.73
CA GLN A 56 -21.94 -12.85 -1.14
C GLN A 56 -23.32 -12.68 -0.50
N GLN A 57 -23.38 -12.07 0.69
CA GLN A 57 -24.62 -11.69 1.36
C GLN A 57 -25.36 -10.52 0.66
N GLY A 58 -24.86 -10.02 -0.47
CA GLY A 58 -25.47 -8.93 -1.25
C GLY A 58 -25.17 -7.54 -0.68
N ASN A 59 -24.29 -7.43 0.31
CA ASN A 59 -23.95 -6.15 0.91
C ASN A 59 -23.05 -5.33 -0.02
N LYS A 60 -23.32 -4.02 -0.11
CA LYS A 60 -22.40 -3.08 -0.77
C LYS A 60 -21.12 -2.95 0.05
N LEU A 61 -20.00 -3.37 -0.52
CA LEU A 61 -18.67 -3.15 0.06
C LEU A 61 -18.24 -1.71 -0.20
N ASN A 62 -17.96 -0.98 0.87
CA ASN A 62 -17.40 0.36 0.78
C ASN A 62 -15.86 0.25 0.62
N PRO A 63 -15.27 0.68 -0.52
CA PRO A 63 -13.83 0.60 -0.74
C PRO A 63 -13.00 1.34 0.33
N SER A 64 -13.52 2.45 0.86
CA SER A 64 -12.86 3.21 1.92
C SER A 64 -12.76 2.42 3.22
N LEU A 65 -13.75 1.58 3.53
CA LEU A 65 -13.72 0.73 4.71
C LEU A 65 -12.64 -0.36 4.57
N VAL A 66 -12.60 -1.04 3.43
CA VAL A 66 -11.57 -2.07 3.15
C VAL A 66 -10.17 -1.46 3.16
N LYS A 67 -10.00 -0.25 2.60
CA LYS A 67 -8.75 0.49 2.67
C LYS A 67 -8.36 0.85 4.12
N GLY A 68 -9.31 1.27 4.94
CA GLY A 68 -9.07 1.53 6.37
C GLY A 68 -8.60 0.29 7.13
N ILE A 69 -9.18 -0.88 6.84
CA ILE A 69 -8.74 -2.17 7.42
C ILE A 69 -7.30 -2.48 6.97
N PHE A 70 -7.02 -2.35 5.68
CA PHE A 70 -5.67 -2.52 5.13
C PHE A 70 -4.64 -1.60 5.80
N GLU A 71 -4.95 -0.31 5.94
CA GLU A 71 -4.07 0.67 6.58
C GLU A 71 -3.83 0.33 8.06
N LYS A 72 -4.87 -0.02 8.82
CA LYS A 72 -4.76 -0.47 10.22
C LYS A 72 -3.83 -1.68 10.36
N LEU A 73 -3.95 -2.67 9.48
CA LEU A 73 -3.12 -3.88 9.49
C LEU A 73 -1.66 -3.56 9.14
N ARG A 74 -1.45 -2.74 8.10
CA ARG A 74 -0.10 -2.31 7.68
C ARG A 74 0.60 -1.52 8.78
N ASP A 75 -0.09 -0.54 9.38
CA ASP A 75 0.48 0.34 10.39
C ASP A 75 0.75 -0.40 11.71
N SER A 76 -0.02 -1.45 12.00
CA SER A 76 0.24 -2.40 13.10
C SER A 76 1.23 -3.52 12.75
N LYS A 77 1.87 -3.47 11.56
CA LYS A 77 2.85 -4.45 11.06
C LYS A 77 2.33 -5.89 10.92
N GLN A 78 1.02 -6.06 10.83
CA GLN A 78 0.39 -7.34 10.48
C GLN A 78 0.49 -7.58 8.97
N TYR A 79 1.73 -7.67 8.47
CA TYR A 79 2.01 -7.67 7.04
C TYR A 79 1.38 -8.85 6.28
N PRO A 80 1.34 -10.09 6.80
CA PRO A 80 0.65 -11.19 6.13
C PRO A 80 -0.84 -10.90 5.90
N GLN A 81 -1.52 -10.39 6.93
CA GLN A 81 -2.93 -10.02 6.87
C GLN A 81 -3.17 -8.81 5.95
N ALA A 82 -2.32 -7.79 6.02
CA ALA A 82 -2.39 -6.64 5.11
C ALA A 82 -2.18 -7.07 3.65
N LEU A 83 -1.26 -8.01 3.39
CA LEU A 83 -1.01 -8.56 2.06
C LEU A 83 -2.22 -9.34 1.56
N GLU A 84 -2.85 -10.14 2.42
CA GLU A 84 -4.09 -10.87 2.11
C GLU A 84 -5.20 -9.91 1.66
N VAL A 85 -5.47 -8.86 2.45
CA VAL A 85 -6.49 -7.85 2.12
C VAL A 85 -6.16 -7.13 0.82
N SER A 86 -4.90 -6.72 0.62
CA SER A 86 -4.48 -6.04 -0.62
C SER A 86 -4.63 -6.93 -1.86
N THR A 87 -4.47 -8.25 -1.70
CA THR A 87 -4.61 -9.22 -2.78
C THR A 87 -6.08 -9.39 -3.15
N TRP A 88 -6.94 -9.56 -2.14
CA TRP A 88 -8.38 -9.63 -2.34
C TRP A 88 -8.96 -8.34 -2.97
N MET A 89 -8.46 -7.16 -2.57
CA MET A 89 -8.86 -5.88 -3.19
C MET A 89 -8.54 -5.83 -4.69
N ALA A 90 -7.36 -6.30 -5.08
CA ALA A 90 -6.90 -6.30 -6.46
C ALA A 90 -7.64 -7.33 -7.33
N GLU A 91 -7.89 -8.54 -6.81
CA GLU A 91 -8.62 -9.58 -7.53
C GLU A 91 -10.11 -9.28 -7.65
N GLY A 92 -10.69 -8.66 -6.62
CA GLY A 92 -12.11 -8.31 -6.57
C GLY A 92 -12.50 -7.03 -7.30
N ASN A 93 -11.56 -6.34 -7.97
CA ASN A 93 -11.77 -5.04 -8.62
C ASN A 93 -12.56 -4.04 -7.74
N VAL A 94 -12.29 -4.04 -6.43
CA VAL A 94 -13.08 -3.27 -5.45
C VAL A 94 -12.92 -1.77 -5.67
N CYS A 95 -11.75 -1.35 -6.16
CA CYS A 95 -11.45 0.02 -6.53
C CYS A 95 -10.28 0.05 -7.53
N SER A 96 -10.19 1.15 -8.29
CA SER A 96 -8.98 1.46 -9.05
C SER A 96 -7.81 1.71 -8.09
N LEU A 97 -6.74 0.95 -8.24
CA LEU A 97 -5.52 1.09 -7.44
C LEU A 97 -4.69 2.27 -7.93
N LEU A 98 -4.16 3.05 -7.00
CA LEU A 98 -3.23 4.13 -7.26
C LEU A 98 -1.77 3.68 -7.15
N PRO A 99 -0.81 4.44 -7.71
CA PRO A 99 0.62 4.14 -7.55
C PRO A 99 1.03 3.86 -6.10
N GLU A 100 0.49 4.60 -5.14
CA GLU A 100 0.77 4.43 -3.71
C GLU A 100 0.28 3.09 -3.16
N ASP A 101 -0.86 2.58 -3.65
CA ASP A 101 -1.38 1.28 -3.25
C ASP A 101 -0.46 0.16 -3.76
N TYR A 102 0.06 0.29 -5.00
CA TYR A 102 1.07 -0.63 -5.51
C TYR A 102 2.37 -0.56 -4.70
N THR A 103 2.82 0.63 -4.28
CA THR A 103 4.02 0.76 -3.44
C THR A 103 3.83 0.10 -2.10
N ALA A 104 2.67 0.30 -1.46
CA ALA A 104 2.36 -0.34 -0.20
C ALA A 104 2.34 -1.87 -0.36
N ARG A 105 1.74 -2.40 -1.43
CA ARG A 105 1.73 -3.84 -1.72
C ARG A 105 3.12 -4.39 -2.03
N PHE A 106 3.95 -3.65 -2.76
CA PHE A 106 5.35 -3.99 -3.02
C PHE A 106 6.11 -4.22 -1.71
N HIS A 107 5.99 -3.28 -0.75
CA HIS A 107 6.62 -3.41 0.56
C HIS A 107 6.10 -4.62 1.35
N LEU A 108 4.80 -4.88 1.30
CA LEU A 108 4.22 -6.04 1.98
C LEU A 108 4.76 -7.35 1.40
N ILE A 109 4.86 -7.45 0.08
CA ILE A 109 5.44 -8.63 -0.59
C ILE A 109 6.90 -8.79 -0.20
N GLU A 110 7.69 -7.72 -0.18
CA GLU A 110 9.09 -7.79 0.23
C GLU A 110 9.23 -8.31 1.68
N ASN A 111 8.39 -7.82 2.60
CA ASN A 111 8.44 -8.20 4.01
C ASN A 111 7.92 -9.61 4.29
N VAL A 112 6.92 -10.09 3.54
CA VAL A 112 6.25 -11.38 3.79
C VAL A 112 6.83 -12.52 2.93
N LEU A 113 7.03 -12.27 1.64
CA LEU A 113 7.44 -13.26 0.66
C LEU A 113 8.91 -13.11 0.23
N GLY A 114 9.54 -11.99 0.58
CA GLY A 114 10.93 -11.70 0.30
C GLY A 114 11.17 -10.90 -0.97
N PHE A 115 12.38 -10.36 -1.06
CA PHE A 115 12.80 -9.44 -2.14
C PHE A 115 12.59 -9.99 -3.56
N LYS A 116 12.80 -11.29 -3.78
CA LYS A 116 12.67 -11.90 -5.11
C LYS A 116 11.23 -11.90 -5.62
N GLU A 117 10.25 -12.05 -4.73
CA GLU A 117 8.84 -11.96 -5.10
C GLU A 117 8.41 -10.50 -5.30
N ALA A 118 9.00 -9.56 -4.55
CA ALA A 118 8.76 -8.13 -4.75
C ALA A 118 9.24 -7.65 -6.12
N GLU A 119 10.40 -8.15 -6.59
CA GLU A 119 10.89 -7.90 -7.94
C GLU A 119 9.92 -8.38 -9.02
N LYS A 120 9.47 -9.65 -8.95
CA LYS A 120 8.46 -10.19 -9.88
C LYS A 120 7.15 -9.43 -9.83
N PHE A 121 6.76 -8.92 -8.67
CA PHE A 121 5.57 -8.10 -8.54
C PHE A 121 5.72 -6.78 -9.29
N LEU A 122 6.85 -6.08 -9.14
CA LEU A 122 7.12 -4.82 -9.84
C LEU A 122 7.01 -4.99 -11.36
N GLU A 123 7.53 -6.08 -11.91
CA GLU A 123 7.42 -6.41 -13.34
C GLU A 123 5.97 -6.53 -13.84
N LYS A 124 5.04 -6.96 -12.97
CA LYS A 124 3.61 -7.06 -13.28
C LYS A 124 2.85 -5.74 -13.12
N VAL A 125 3.41 -4.76 -12.40
CA VAL A 125 2.78 -3.43 -12.26
C VAL A 125 2.88 -2.70 -13.60
N PRO A 126 1.82 -2.05 -14.10
CA PRO A 126 1.89 -1.18 -15.27
C PRO A 126 2.96 -0.10 -15.11
N GLU A 127 3.76 0.16 -16.14
CA GLU A 127 4.93 1.05 -16.04
C GLU A 127 4.57 2.46 -15.55
N ASN A 128 3.40 2.98 -15.95
CA ASN A 128 2.88 4.29 -15.51
C ASN A 128 2.46 4.34 -14.03
N LEU A 129 2.37 3.19 -13.35
CA LEU A 129 2.04 3.08 -11.92
C LEU A 129 3.25 2.71 -11.07
N ARG A 130 4.40 2.42 -11.69
CA ARG A 130 5.67 2.16 -11.00
C ARG A 130 6.29 3.50 -10.63
N ASN A 131 6.47 3.74 -9.34
CA ASN A 131 7.05 5.00 -8.87
C ASN A 131 8.53 4.87 -8.49
N GLU A 132 9.19 6.02 -8.34
CA GLU A 132 10.59 6.16 -7.94
C GLU A 132 10.93 5.34 -6.68
N HIS A 133 9.98 5.26 -5.74
CA HIS A 133 10.19 4.59 -4.47
C HIS A 133 10.44 3.08 -4.63
N MET A 134 9.66 2.40 -5.48
CA MET A 134 9.87 0.98 -5.75
C MET A 134 11.25 0.73 -6.35
N TYR A 135 11.64 1.50 -7.36
CA TYR A 135 12.93 1.37 -8.01
C TYR A 135 14.11 1.70 -7.07
N THR A 136 13.97 2.73 -6.24
CA THR A 136 14.96 3.09 -5.23
C THR A 136 15.17 1.95 -4.22
N THR A 137 14.10 1.26 -3.83
CA THR A 137 14.20 0.08 -2.94
C THR A 137 14.94 -1.06 -3.63
N LEU A 138 14.66 -1.36 -4.90
CA LEU A 138 15.42 -2.36 -5.68
C LEU A 138 16.91 -1.99 -5.76
N LEU A 139 17.20 -0.73 -6.08
CA LEU A 139 18.56 -0.22 -6.22
C LEU A 139 19.34 -0.40 -4.91
N LYS A 140 18.75 0.02 -3.78
CA LYS A 140 19.35 -0.13 -2.44
C LYS A 140 19.59 -1.60 -2.09
N SER A 141 18.62 -2.47 -2.33
CA SER A 141 18.74 -3.90 -2.07
C SER A 141 19.81 -4.57 -2.92
N TYR A 142 19.92 -4.19 -4.21
CA TYR A 142 20.97 -4.71 -5.08
C TYR A 142 22.37 -4.22 -4.71
N ALA A 143 22.51 -2.94 -4.37
CA ALA A 143 23.75 -2.37 -3.88
C ALA A 143 24.22 -3.09 -2.59
N LYS A 144 23.31 -3.30 -1.62
CA LYS A 144 23.60 -4.01 -0.37
C LYS A 144 24.08 -5.45 -0.61
N LYS A 145 23.51 -6.13 -1.61
CA LYS A 145 23.88 -7.50 -2.01
C LYS A 145 25.10 -7.57 -2.92
N LYS A 146 25.72 -6.43 -3.26
CA LYS A 146 26.86 -6.30 -4.21
C LYS A 146 26.55 -6.83 -5.62
N TYR A 147 25.27 -6.82 -6.01
CA TYR A 147 24.85 -7.18 -7.37
C TYR A 147 24.90 -5.95 -8.28
N LEU A 148 26.11 -5.49 -8.60
CA LEU A 148 26.35 -4.21 -9.28
C LEU A 148 25.66 -4.12 -10.64
N ASN A 149 25.77 -5.17 -11.47
CA ASN A 149 25.13 -5.19 -12.80
C ASN A 149 23.60 -5.01 -12.71
N ARG A 150 22.95 -5.55 -11.68
CA ARG A 150 21.51 -5.39 -11.47
C ARG A 150 21.15 -4.02 -10.91
N ALA A 151 21.97 -3.50 -9.99
CA ALA A 151 21.81 -2.13 -9.49
C ALA A 151 21.92 -1.12 -10.65
N GLU A 152 22.91 -1.29 -11.53
CA GLU A 152 23.10 -0.44 -12.71
C GLU A 152 21.94 -0.55 -13.70
N ALA A 153 21.43 -1.76 -13.97
CA ALA A 153 20.25 -1.95 -14.81
C ALA A 153 19.02 -1.22 -14.25
N VAL A 154 18.78 -1.29 -12.93
CA VAL A 154 17.70 -0.56 -12.27
C VAL A 154 17.90 0.96 -12.39
N PHE A 155 19.12 1.45 -12.16
CA PHE A 155 19.44 2.87 -12.29
C PHE A 155 19.21 3.39 -13.72
N ASN A 156 19.65 2.63 -14.72
CA ASN A 156 19.43 2.97 -16.13
C ASN A 156 17.94 2.99 -16.47
N LYS A 157 17.14 2.04 -15.97
CA LYS A 157 15.69 2.04 -16.14
C LYS A 157 15.04 3.25 -15.47
N MET A 158 15.45 3.64 -14.27
CA MET A 158 14.97 4.87 -13.61
C MET A 158 15.25 6.11 -14.48
N ARG A 159 16.41 6.17 -15.14
CA ARG A 159 16.77 7.26 -16.05
C ARG A 159 15.86 7.31 -17.28
N GLU A 160 15.63 6.16 -17.91
CA GLU A 160 14.71 6.04 -19.07
C GLU A 160 13.30 6.50 -18.74
N LEU A 161 12.84 6.20 -17.51
CA LEU A 161 11.51 6.58 -17.02
C LEU A 161 11.45 8.03 -16.50
N GLY A 162 12.55 8.78 -16.51
CA GLY A 162 12.61 10.13 -15.97
C GLY A 162 12.39 10.21 -14.44
N LEU A 163 12.60 9.10 -13.73
CA LEU A 163 12.41 8.99 -12.27
C LEU A 163 13.63 9.47 -11.47
N LEU A 164 14.76 9.68 -12.13
CA LEU A 164 15.90 10.34 -11.51
C LEU A 164 15.61 11.83 -11.46
N LEU A 165 15.39 12.37 -10.25
CA LEU A 165 15.33 13.82 -10.06
C LEU A 165 16.56 14.46 -10.71
N LYS A 166 16.34 15.56 -11.43
CA LYS A 166 17.44 16.37 -11.98
C LYS A 166 18.45 16.64 -10.85
N PRO A 167 19.76 16.55 -11.11
CA PRO A 167 20.74 16.97 -10.12
C PRO A 167 20.38 18.39 -9.68
N SER A 168 20.37 18.62 -8.36
CA SER A 168 20.37 19.98 -7.84
C SER A 168 21.47 20.75 -8.58
N PRO A 169 21.20 21.97 -9.08
CA PRO A 169 22.24 22.84 -9.59
C PRO A 169 23.34 23.05 -8.55
#